data_AF-A0A7C6TNW2-F1
#
_entry.id   AF-A0A7C6TNW2-F1
#
_cell.length_a   1.000
_cell.length_b   1.000
_cell.length_c   1.000
_cell.angle_alpha   90.00
_cell.angle_beta   90.00
_cell.angle_gamma   90.00
#
_symmetry.space_group_name_H-M   'P 1'
#
loop_
_entity.id
_entity.type
_entity.pdbx_description
1 polymer ?
#
loop_
_entity_poly.entity_id
_entity_poly.type
_entity_poly.pdbx_seq_one_letter_code
_entity_poly.pdbx_strand_id
1 'polypeptide(L)'
;MSLRWKISLLIVASVIIAVLSCSIVLRQSAARAEDDRMRSTVTEQLTNATAIFSETGVLTLNARIDDPELPKEARKSALKGQSVTIRSEVDGEEIVWAAAPIEVGSHTQVISVRASTKDSQELIGRIDQALLVGMIGSALVVGGVGSIVAGRISRRLTLGAQAARKIAGGDTTTRIADVIDESDQEVWAFATAVDTAVARLTERIDSEQRFTADLAHEMRTPLTGLVNAANLLEEDSRPAELVKDRVVR
;
A
#
# COMPACT_ATOMS: atom_id res chain seq x y z
N MET A 1 12.77 -7.27 -16.86
CA MET A 1 12.78 -6.53 -15.57
C MET A 1 12.62 -7.51 -14.42
N SER A 2 13.54 -7.48 -13.46
CA SER A 2 13.50 -8.37 -12.29
C SER A 2 12.25 -8.10 -11.43
N LEU A 3 11.68 -9.15 -10.84
CA LEU A 3 10.48 -9.07 -9.98
C LEU A 3 10.65 -8.06 -8.83
N ARG A 4 11.89 -7.87 -8.39
CA ARG A 4 12.33 -6.85 -7.42
C ARG A 4 11.90 -5.44 -7.80
N TRP A 5 12.12 -5.08 -9.06
CA TRP A 5 11.80 -3.75 -9.56
C TRP A 5 10.29 -3.54 -9.67
N LYS A 6 9.53 -4.59 -10.00
CA LYS A 6 8.06 -4.52 -10.05
C LYS A 6 7.43 -4.32 -8.68
N ILE A 7 7.89 -5.05 -7.66
CA ILE A 7 7.34 -4.93 -6.29
C ILE A 7 7.71 -3.58 -5.68
N SER A 8 8.97 -3.14 -5.80
CA SER A 8 9.35 -1.80 -5.37
C SER A 8 8.55 -0.71 -6.10
N LEU A 9 8.31 -0.87 -7.40
CA LEU A 9 7.52 0.10 -8.17
C LEU A 9 6.05 0.14 -7.74
N LEU A 10 5.44 -1.01 -7.39
CA LEU A 10 4.07 -1.05 -6.89
C LEU A 10 3.92 -0.42 -5.51
N ILE A 11 4.88 -0.66 -4.60
CA ILE A 11 4.88 -0.04 -3.26
C ILE A 11 5.06 1.47 -3.40
N VAL A 12 6.04 1.90 -4.20
CA VAL A 12 6.29 3.33 -4.43
C VAL A 12 5.09 4.00 -5.11
N ALA A 13 4.47 3.34 -6.11
CA ALA A 13 3.27 3.86 -6.77
C ALA A 13 2.08 3.96 -5.81
N SER A 14 1.85 2.97 -4.95
CA SER A 14 0.82 2.99 -3.90
C SER A 14 1.01 4.18 -2.95
N VAL A 15 2.24 4.37 -2.46
CA VAL A 15 2.59 5.50 -1.58
C VAL A 15 2.38 6.83 -2.29
N ILE A 16 2.82 6.97 -3.55
CA ILE A 16 2.62 8.19 -4.35
C ILE A 16 1.13 8.49 -4.52
N ILE A 17 0.30 7.47 -4.80
CA ILE A 17 -1.15 7.65 -4.98
C ILE A 17 -1.81 8.09 -3.66
N ALA A 18 -1.43 7.51 -2.53
CA ALA A 18 -1.96 7.90 -1.22
C ALA A 18 -1.55 9.33 -0.82
N VAL A 19 -0.33 9.74 -1.15
CA VAL A 19 0.18 11.11 -0.96
C VAL A 19 -0.60 12.09 -1.83
N LEU A 20 -0.75 11.78 -3.13
CA LEU A 20 -1.49 12.63 -4.06
C LEU A 20 -2.97 12.75 -3.69
N SER A 21 -3.61 11.65 -3.27
CA SER A 21 -5.02 11.65 -2.86
C SER A 21 -5.23 12.47 -1.60
N CYS A 22 -4.39 12.30 -0.58
CA CYS A 22 -4.48 13.09 0.64
C CYS A 22 -4.11 14.57 0.39
N SER A 23 -3.16 14.88 -0.50
CA SER A 23 -2.86 16.26 -0.89
C SER A 23 -4.04 16.92 -1.61
N ILE A 24 -4.70 16.19 -2.50
CA ILE A 24 -5.94 16.64 -3.17
C ILE A 24 -7.05 16.86 -2.15
N VAL A 25 -7.25 15.93 -1.22
CA VAL A 25 -8.28 16.04 -0.18
C VAL A 25 -8.00 17.24 0.73
N LEU A 26 -6.75 17.48 1.11
CA LEU A 26 -6.37 18.63 1.94
C LEU A 26 -6.65 19.95 1.23
N ARG A 27 -6.27 20.08 -0.05
CA ARG A 27 -6.58 21.28 -0.85
C ARG A 27 -8.09 21.49 -0.98
N GLN A 28 -8.85 20.41 -1.17
CA GLN A 28 -10.29 20.47 -1.34
C GLN A 28 -11.04 20.74 -0.03
N SER A 29 -10.53 20.23 1.10
CA SER A 29 -11.06 20.50 2.43
C SER A 29 -10.72 21.91 2.88
N ALA A 30 -9.53 22.41 2.59
CA ALA A 30 -9.13 23.78 2.90
C ALA A 30 -10.02 24.77 2.14
N ALA A 31 -10.21 24.57 0.83
CA ALA A 31 -11.04 25.44 0.01
C ALA A 31 -12.52 25.49 0.43
N ARG A 32 -13.08 24.38 0.92
CA ARG A 32 -14.48 24.36 1.42
C ARG A 32 -14.62 24.87 2.86
N ALA A 33 -13.63 24.61 3.71
CA ALA A 33 -13.68 25.00 5.12
C ALA A 33 -13.47 26.50 5.34
N GLU A 34 -12.82 27.19 4.41
CA GLU A 34 -12.51 28.62 4.55
C GLU A 34 -13.76 29.50 4.44
N ASP A 35 -14.67 29.25 3.48
CA ASP A 35 -15.87 30.08 3.29
C ASP A 35 -16.84 29.99 4.49
N ASP A 36 -17.07 28.77 5.00
CA ASP A 36 -17.97 28.54 6.14
C ASP A 36 -17.39 29.10 7.45
N ARG A 37 -16.07 29.00 7.67
CA ARG A 37 -15.40 29.55 8.86
C ARG A 37 -15.38 31.08 8.87
N MET A 38 -15.15 31.73 7.73
CA MET A 38 -15.14 33.19 7.67
C MET A 38 -16.54 33.76 7.95
N ARG A 39 -17.58 33.14 7.39
CA ARG A 39 -18.96 33.57 7.66
C ARG A 39 -19.33 33.47 9.14
N SER A 40 -19.01 32.37 9.81
CA SER A 40 -19.33 32.22 11.23
C SER A 40 -18.58 33.20 12.11
N THR A 41 -17.28 33.39 11.87
CA THR A 41 -16.42 34.29 12.65
C THR A 41 -16.90 35.74 12.57
N VAL A 42 -17.19 36.24 11.35
CA VAL A 42 -17.61 37.64 11.17
C VAL A 42 -19.03 37.85 11.69
N THR A 43 -19.92 36.85 11.57
CA THR A 43 -21.28 36.90 12.14
C THR A 43 -21.24 36.94 13.67
N GLU A 44 -20.39 36.13 14.30
CA GLU A 44 -20.20 36.12 15.75
C GLU A 44 -19.62 37.44 16.27
N GLN A 45 -18.59 37.96 15.59
CA GLN A 45 -18.01 39.26 15.94
C GLN A 45 -19.02 40.40 15.75
N LEU A 46 -19.82 40.39 14.69
CA LEU A 46 -20.89 41.37 14.46
C LEU A 46 -21.95 41.30 15.56
N THR A 47 -22.34 40.09 15.96
CA THR A 47 -23.32 39.88 17.04
C THR A 47 -22.79 40.44 18.36
N ASN A 48 -21.54 40.13 18.72
CA ASN A 48 -20.90 40.66 19.91
C ASN A 48 -20.69 42.18 19.86
N ALA A 49 -20.28 42.72 18.72
CA ALA A 49 -20.09 44.15 18.53
C ALA A 49 -21.41 44.92 18.66
N THR A 50 -22.49 44.39 18.08
CA THR A 50 -23.83 44.97 18.17
C THR A 50 -24.34 44.92 19.61
N ALA A 51 -24.18 43.79 20.30
CA ALA A 51 -24.59 43.63 21.69
C ALA A 51 -23.85 44.61 22.62
N ILE A 52 -22.51 44.62 22.56
CA ILE A 52 -21.67 45.52 23.37
C ILE A 52 -22.00 46.98 23.10
N PHE A 53 -22.15 47.36 21.82
CA PHE A 53 -22.49 48.73 21.47
C PHE A 53 -23.88 49.13 21.98
N SER A 54 -24.87 48.23 21.88
CA SER A 54 -26.23 48.50 22.36
C SER A 54 -26.31 48.63 23.89
N GLU A 55 -25.48 47.89 24.63
CA GLU A 55 -25.46 47.92 26.10
C GLU A 55 -24.57 49.03 26.67
N THR A 56 -23.42 49.31 26.03
CA THR A 56 -22.37 50.18 26.60
C THR A 56 -22.13 51.45 25.81
N GLY A 57 -22.61 51.55 24.56
CA GLY A 57 -22.29 52.62 23.62
C GLY A 57 -20.85 52.61 23.11
N VAL A 58 -20.04 51.60 23.47
CA VAL A 58 -18.63 51.48 23.07
C VAL A 58 -18.50 50.57 21.86
N LEU A 59 -17.66 50.97 20.90
CA LEU A 59 -17.31 50.14 19.74
C LEU A 59 -16.21 49.15 20.09
N THR A 60 -16.34 47.92 19.61
CA THR A 60 -15.26 46.92 19.67
C THR A 60 -14.16 47.28 18.69
N LEU A 61 -12.95 46.75 18.92
CA LEU A 61 -11.73 47.12 18.17
C LEU A 61 -11.88 47.00 16.64
N ASN A 62 -12.71 46.06 16.18
CA ASN A 62 -12.92 45.74 14.77
C ASN A 62 -14.27 46.23 14.22
N ALA A 63 -15.08 46.92 15.04
CA ALA A 63 -16.38 47.43 14.64
C ALA A 63 -16.30 48.93 14.30
N ARG A 64 -16.93 49.32 13.19
CA ARG A 64 -17.07 50.71 12.77
C ARG A 64 -18.52 51.03 12.46
N ILE A 65 -18.92 52.25 12.80
CA ILE A 65 -20.23 52.81 12.44
C ILE A 65 -20.09 53.55 11.12
N ASP A 66 -21.02 53.30 10.21
CA ASP A 66 -21.12 53.89 8.88
C ASP A 66 -19.82 53.85 8.07
N ASP A 67 -19.05 52.77 8.24
CA ASP A 67 -17.73 52.57 7.64
C ASP A 67 -17.71 52.96 6.14
N PRO A 68 -16.92 53.95 5.70
CA PRO A 68 -16.90 54.40 4.31
C PRO A 68 -16.44 53.32 3.33
N GLU A 69 -15.68 52.33 3.78
CA GLU A 69 -15.18 51.20 2.98
C GLU A 69 -16.23 50.08 2.84
N LEU A 70 -17.33 50.14 3.61
CA LEU A 70 -18.39 49.13 3.54
C LEU A 70 -19.06 49.13 2.15
N PRO A 71 -19.17 47.96 1.49
CA PRO A 71 -19.85 47.84 0.21
C PRO A 71 -21.28 48.40 0.24
N LYS A 72 -21.63 49.16 -0.80
CA LYS A 72 -22.94 49.84 -0.90
C LYS A 72 -24.11 48.87 -0.79
N GLU A 73 -23.95 47.65 -1.29
CA GLU A 73 -24.96 46.59 -1.20
C GLU A 73 -25.20 46.16 0.25
N ALA A 74 -24.13 45.93 1.02
CA ALA A 74 -24.24 45.58 2.42
C ALA A 74 -24.85 46.72 3.25
N ARG A 75 -24.42 47.97 3.01
CA ARG A 75 -25.02 49.15 3.65
C ARG A 75 -26.51 49.25 3.37
N LYS A 76 -26.92 49.07 2.11
CA LYS A 76 -28.34 49.17 1.71
C LYS A 76 -29.21 48.10 2.36
N SER A 77 -28.69 46.88 2.53
CA SER A 77 -29.43 45.80 3.20
C SER A 77 -29.47 46.01 4.72
N ALA A 78 -28.38 46.45 5.34
CA ALA A 78 -28.35 46.81 6.75
C ALA A 78 -29.34 47.93 7.09
N LEU A 79 -29.40 49.00 6.29
CA LEU A 79 -30.37 50.09 6.45
C LEU A 79 -31.84 49.65 6.27
N LYS A 80 -32.10 48.50 5.65
CA LYS A 80 -33.43 47.89 5.56
C LYS A 80 -33.77 47.01 6.76
N GLY A 81 -32.92 46.97 7.79
CA GLY A 81 -33.10 46.14 8.97
C GLY A 81 -32.51 44.74 8.86
N GLN A 82 -31.69 44.44 7.83
CA GLN A 82 -31.18 43.08 7.58
C GLN A 82 -29.69 42.96 7.89
N SER A 83 -29.32 42.01 8.75
CA SER A 83 -27.91 41.63 8.91
C SER A 83 -27.43 40.86 7.68
N VAL A 84 -26.30 41.27 7.10
CA VAL A 84 -25.76 40.66 5.87
C VAL A 84 -24.27 40.43 5.98
N THR A 85 -23.79 39.37 5.32
CA THR A 85 -22.36 39.09 5.15
C THR A 85 -22.02 39.18 3.67
N ILE A 86 -21.05 40.02 3.32
CA ILE A 86 -20.59 40.20 1.94
C ILE A 86 -19.06 40.10 1.87
N ARG A 87 -18.57 39.70 0.71
CA ARG A 87 -17.15 39.64 0.41
C ARG A 87 -16.83 40.76 -0.57
N SER A 88 -15.77 41.51 -0.29
CA SER A 88 -15.32 42.61 -1.14
C SER A 88 -13.80 42.69 -1.13
N GLU A 89 -13.24 43.19 -2.22
CA GLU A 89 -11.83 43.54 -2.30
C GLU A 89 -11.66 45.00 -1.87
N VAL A 90 -10.72 45.27 -0.96
CA VAL A 90 -10.35 46.62 -0.50
C VAL A 90 -8.83 46.68 -0.50
N ASP A 91 -8.26 47.67 -1.19
CA ASP A 91 -6.81 47.85 -1.33
C ASP A 91 -6.04 46.60 -1.83
N GLY A 92 -6.69 45.77 -2.65
CA GLY A 92 -6.11 44.52 -3.19
C GLY A 92 -6.14 43.34 -2.20
N GLU A 93 -6.78 43.50 -1.04
CA GLU A 93 -7.02 42.44 -0.06
C GLU A 93 -8.48 41.98 -0.10
N GLU A 94 -8.68 40.66 -0.06
CA GLU A 94 -10.01 40.09 0.09
C GLU A 94 -10.47 40.24 1.54
N ILE A 95 -11.57 40.96 1.76
CA ILE A 95 -12.14 41.24 3.08
C ILE A 95 -13.57 40.71 3.13
N VAL A 96 -13.89 40.00 4.22
CA VAL A 96 -15.28 39.62 4.53
C VAL A 96 -15.85 40.63 5.52
N TRP A 97 -16.98 41.21 5.13
CA TRP A 97 -17.73 42.19 5.89
C TRP A 97 -18.99 41.54 6.43
N ALA A 98 -19.34 41.84 7.68
CA ALA A 98 -20.71 41.69 8.13
C ALA A 98 -21.22 43.03 8.65
N ALA A 99 -22.47 43.34 8.30
CA ALA A 99 -23.11 44.61 8.64
C ALA A 99 -24.50 44.35 9.22
N ALA A 100 -24.87 45.15 10.23
CA ALA A 100 -26.19 45.14 10.86
C ALA A 100 -26.68 46.57 11.12
N PRO A 101 -28.02 46.78 11.17
CA PRO A 101 -28.58 48.04 11.65
C PRO A 101 -28.31 48.23 13.14
N ILE A 102 -28.06 49.46 13.55
CA ILE A 102 -28.07 49.91 14.94
C ILE A 102 -28.90 51.19 15.06
N GLU A 103 -29.62 51.34 16.16
CA GLU A 103 -30.34 52.57 16.47
C GLU A 103 -29.44 53.46 17.34
N VAL A 104 -29.13 54.67 16.87
CA VAL A 104 -28.33 55.64 17.61
C VAL A 104 -29.17 56.91 17.78
N GLY A 105 -29.79 57.06 18.94
CA GLY A 105 -30.74 58.13 19.21
C GLY A 105 -32.04 57.94 18.41
N SER A 106 -32.26 58.79 17.41
CA SER A 106 -33.45 58.74 16.53
C SER A 106 -33.14 58.39 15.08
N HIS A 107 -31.91 57.95 14.79
CA HIS A 107 -31.47 57.60 13.44
C HIS A 107 -30.89 56.18 13.42
N THR A 108 -31.31 55.39 12.43
CA THR A 108 -30.71 54.10 12.11
C THR A 108 -29.36 54.33 11.43
N GLN A 109 -28.30 53.76 12.01
CA GLN A 109 -26.95 53.72 11.44
C GLN A 109 -26.53 52.28 11.19
N VAL A 110 -25.44 52.06 10.47
CA VAL A 110 -24.95 50.72 10.17
C VAL A 110 -23.68 50.43 10.98
N ILE A 111 -23.70 49.40 11.81
CA ILE A 111 -22.48 48.84 12.39
C ILE A 111 -21.93 47.78 11.44
N SER A 112 -20.62 47.80 11.25
CA SER A 112 -19.94 46.81 10.41
C SER A 112 -18.69 46.30 11.09
N VAL A 113 -18.40 45.02 10.85
CA VAL A 113 -17.17 44.36 11.27
C VAL A 113 -16.48 43.81 10.03
N ARG A 114 -15.15 43.96 9.97
CA ARG A 114 -14.31 43.43 8.91
C ARG A 114 -13.33 42.40 9.44
N ALA A 115 -13.14 41.32 8.70
CA ALA A 115 -12.03 40.39 8.91
C ALA A 115 -11.18 40.34 7.63
N SER A 116 -9.88 40.65 7.77
CA SER A 116 -8.90 40.44 6.71
C SER A 116 -8.42 38.99 6.76
N THR A 117 -8.28 38.37 5.59
CA THR A 117 -7.79 37.00 5.44
C THR A 117 -6.37 36.83 6.02
N LYS A 118 -5.60 37.91 6.23
CA LYS A 118 -4.21 37.83 6.72
C LYS A 118 -4.07 37.40 8.19
N ASP A 119 -4.96 37.80 9.09
CA ASP A 119 -4.77 37.55 10.54
C ASP A 119 -5.02 36.07 10.94
N SER A 120 -5.79 35.32 10.14
CA SER A 120 -6.00 33.87 10.36
C SER A 120 -5.04 32.97 9.58
N GLN A 121 -4.23 33.52 8.67
CA GLN A 121 -3.37 32.73 7.78
C GLN A 121 -2.09 32.20 8.45
N GLU A 122 -1.53 32.88 9.46
CA GLU A 122 -0.28 32.44 10.08
C GLU A 122 -0.41 31.15 10.91
N LEU A 123 -1.58 30.92 11.54
CA LEU A 123 -1.81 29.71 12.33
C LEU A 123 -2.15 28.51 11.43
N ILE A 124 -2.87 28.75 10.33
CA ILE A 124 -3.30 27.71 9.39
C ILE A 124 -2.15 27.28 8.47
N GLY A 125 -1.30 28.22 8.02
CA GLY A 125 -0.13 27.89 7.20
C GLY A 125 0.87 26.96 7.89
N ARG A 126 0.99 27.04 9.23
CA ARG A 126 1.83 26.12 10.01
C ARG A 126 1.25 24.70 10.07
N ILE A 127 -0.07 24.56 10.11
CA ILE A 127 -0.74 23.26 10.08
C ILE A 127 -0.56 22.61 8.71
N ASP A 128 -0.74 23.37 7.63
CA ASP A 128 -0.53 22.88 6.27
C ASP A 128 0.93 22.48 6.02
N GLN A 129 1.89 23.27 6.52
CA GLN A 129 3.30 22.92 6.42
C GLN A 129 3.64 21.66 7.24
N ALA A 130 3.09 21.52 8.45
CA ALA A 130 3.28 20.33 9.26
C ALA A 130 2.68 19.08 8.60
N LEU A 131 1.51 19.20 7.96
CA LEU A 131 0.86 18.11 7.22
C LEU A 131 1.68 17.72 5.97
N LEU A 132 2.19 18.69 5.21
CA LEU A 132 3.06 18.43 4.06
C LEU A 132 4.34 17.71 4.48
N VAL A 133 5.00 18.19 5.55
CA VAL A 133 6.22 17.55 6.06
C VAL A 133 5.92 16.14 6.59
N GLY A 134 4.81 15.95 7.31
CA GLY A 134 4.37 14.64 7.80
C GLY A 134 4.05 13.66 6.67
N MET A 135 3.46 14.16 5.58
CA MET A 135 3.15 13.37 4.39
C MET A 135 4.43 12.94 3.65
N ILE A 136 5.37 13.86 3.43
CA ILE A 136 6.65 13.54 2.79
C ILE A 136 7.46 12.57 3.66
N GLY A 137 7.51 12.83 4.97
CA GLY A 137 8.22 11.97 5.93
C GLY A 137 7.66 10.56 5.96
N SER A 138 6.33 10.40 6.06
CA SER A 138 5.70 9.08 6.05
C SER A 138 5.89 8.35 4.72
N ALA A 139 5.83 9.05 3.59
CA ALA A 139 6.09 8.47 2.27
C ALA A 139 7.52 7.93 2.13
N LEU A 140 8.52 8.69 2.61
CA LEU A 140 9.91 8.26 2.60
C LEU A 140 10.14 7.05 3.51
N VAL A 141 9.54 7.04 4.70
CA VAL A 141 9.66 5.92 5.64
C VAL A 141 9.01 4.66 5.06
N VAL A 142 7.76 4.74 4.60
CA VAL A 142 7.05 3.57 4.05
C VAL A 142 7.72 3.09 2.76
N GLY A 143 8.10 4.00 1.86
CA GLY A 143 8.80 3.66 0.62
C GLY A 143 10.17 3.03 0.87
N GLY A 144 10.94 3.57 1.83
CA GLY A 144 12.24 3.05 2.22
C GLY A 144 12.15 1.66 2.86
N VAL A 145 11.29 1.51 3.88
CA VAL A 145 11.07 0.23 4.57
C VAL A 145 10.53 -0.82 3.60
N GLY A 146 9.52 -0.47 2.81
CA GLY A 146 8.92 -1.38 1.83
C GLY A 146 9.92 -1.86 0.78
N SER A 147 10.80 -0.97 0.29
CA SER A 147 11.85 -1.34 -0.66
C SER A 147 12.89 -2.30 -0.05
N ILE A 148 13.26 -2.09 1.21
CA ILE A 148 14.19 -2.97 1.93
C ILE A 148 13.57 -4.36 2.13
N VAL A 149 12.31 -4.44 2.57
CA VAL A 149 11.60 -5.70 2.80
C VAL A 149 11.42 -6.47 1.48
N ALA A 150 10.93 -5.81 0.43
CA ALA A 150 10.80 -6.41 -0.89
C ALA A 150 12.15 -6.92 -1.44
N GLY A 151 13.21 -6.13 -1.22
CA GLY A 151 14.58 -6.49 -1.56
C GLY A 151 15.05 -7.77 -0.86
N ARG A 152 14.77 -7.92 0.44
CA ARG A 152 15.09 -9.11 1.24
C ARG A 152 14.33 -10.34 0.77
N ILE A 153 13.01 -10.26 0.66
CA ILE A 153 12.15 -11.38 0.25
C ILE A 153 12.59 -11.91 -1.12
N SER A 154 12.81 -11.01 -2.07
CA SER A 154 13.21 -11.45 -3.41
C SER A 154 14.63 -12.02 -3.47
N ARG A 155 15.57 -11.55 -2.64
CA ARG A 155 16.90 -12.18 -2.54
C ARG A 155 16.76 -13.63 -2.09
N ARG A 156 15.96 -13.88 -1.06
CA ARG A 156 15.74 -15.20 -0.48
C ARG A 156 15.06 -16.14 -1.47
N LEU A 157 14.01 -15.68 -2.15
CA LEU A 157 13.37 -16.44 -3.24
C LEU A 157 14.35 -16.80 -4.36
N THR A 158 15.26 -15.89 -4.69
CA THR A 158 16.29 -16.15 -5.72
C THR A 158 17.29 -17.21 -5.25
N LEU A 159 17.72 -17.16 -3.98
CA LEU A 159 18.59 -18.18 -3.39
C LEU A 159 17.91 -19.56 -3.37
N GLY A 160 16.66 -19.63 -2.91
CA GLY A 160 15.90 -20.87 -2.92
C GLY A 160 15.70 -21.44 -4.33
N ALA A 161 15.40 -20.58 -5.31
CA ALA A 161 15.28 -20.99 -6.71
C ALA A 161 16.62 -21.44 -7.31
N GLN A 162 17.76 -20.90 -6.87
CA GLN A 162 19.09 -21.38 -7.29
C GLN A 162 19.40 -22.76 -6.69
N ALA A 163 19.09 -22.99 -5.41
CA ALA A 163 19.28 -24.28 -4.77
C ALA A 163 18.40 -25.37 -5.42
N ALA A 164 17.12 -25.07 -5.66
CA ALA A 164 16.21 -25.97 -6.39
C ALA A 164 16.73 -26.35 -7.80
N ARG A 165 17.36 -25.39 -8.52
CA ARG A 165 17.97 -25.67 -9.84
C ARG A 165 19.20 -26.58 -9.74
N LYS A 166 20.01 -26.48 -8.68
CA LYS A 166 21.16 -27.38 -8.47
C LYS A 166 20.70 -28.80 -8.18
N ILE A 167 19.68 -28.95 -7.33
CA ILE A 167 19.05 -30.24 -7.04
C ILE A 167 18.49 -30.88 -8.32
N ALA A 168 17.76 -30.10 -9.13
CA ALA A 168 17.26 -30.57 -10.42
C ALA A 168 18.37 -30.95 -11.41
N GLY A 169 19.58 -30.39 -11.24
CA GLY A 169 20.78 -30.74 -11.99
C GLY A 169 21.53 -31.98 -11.48
N GLY A 170 21.02 -32.65 -10.43
CA GLY A 170 21.59 -33.89 -9.89
C GLY A 170 22.46 -33.70 -8.63
N ASP A 171 22.62 -32.46 -8.12
CA ASP A 171 23.31 -32.21 -6.86
C ASP A 171 22.33 -32.27 -5.68
N THR A 172 22.14 -33.47 -5.13
CA THR A 172 21.27 -33.73 -3.98
C THR A 172 21.92 -33.45 -2.62
N THR A 173 23.19 -33.01 -2.61
CA THR A 173 23.90 -32.72 -1.35
C THR A 173 23.54 -31.36 -0.77
N THR A 174 23.07 -30.42 -1.61
CA THR A 174 22.70 -29.07 -1.18
C THR A 174 21.22 -29.02 -0.80
N ARG A 175 20.92 -28.63 0.45
CA ARG A 175 19.55 -28.37 0.91
C ARG A 175 19.16 -26.91 0.76
N ILE A 176 17.89 -26.64 0.46
CA ILE A 176 17.35 -25.30 0.33
C ILE A 176 17.25 -24.63 1.71
N ALA A 177 16.93 -25.37 2.77
CA ALA A 177 16.83 -24.85 4.13
C ALA A 177 18.17 -24.29 4.64
N ASP A 178 19.31 -24.84 4.21
CA ASP A 178 20.64 -24.43 4.68
C ASP A 178 21.07 -23.03 4.18
N VAL A 179 20.43 -22.54 3.11
CA VAL A 179 20.70 -21.20 2.53
C VAL A 179 19.67 -20.15 2.94
N ILE A 180 18.65 -20.54 3.71
CA ILE A 180 17.59 -19.66 4.20
C ILE A 180 17.70 -19.53 5.72
N ASP A 181 17.73 -18.29 6.20
CA ASP A 181 17.79 -17.97 7.62
C ASP A 181 16.55 -18.49 8.37
N GLU A 182 16.76 -19.18 9.49
CA GLU A 182 15.70 -19.78 10.34
C GLU A 182 14.84 -18.71 11.03
N SER A 183 15.34 -17.47 11.13
CA SER A 183 14.58 -16.34 11.68
C SER A 183 13.29 -16.02 10.91
N ASP A 184 13.20 -16.45 9.64
CA ASP A 184 12.04 -16.21 8.78
C ASP A 184 11.26 -17.52 8.62
N GLN A 185 10.48 -17.82 9.66
CA GLN A 185 9.81 -19.10 9.86
C GLN A 185 8.97 -19.54 8.64
N GLU A 186 8.27 -18.62 7.97
CA GLU A 186 7.44 -18.98 6.82
C GLU A 186 8.27 -19.42 5.61
N VAL A 187 9.38 -18.72 5.34
CA VAL A 187 10.25 -19.04 4.20
C VAL A 187 11.06 -20.30 4.48
N TRP A 188 11.52 -20.45 5.73
CA TRP A 188 12.21 -21.64 6.19
C TRP A 188 11.30 -22.88 6.15
N ALA A 189 10.05 -22.78 6.62
CA ALA A 189 9.07 -23.86 6.56
C ALA A 189 8.80 -24.32 5.11
N PHE A 190 8.71 -23.37 4.17
CA PHE A 190 8.59 -23.70 2.75
C PHE A 190 9.83 -24.44 2.23
N ALA A 191 11.04 -23.97 2.54
CA ALA A 191 12.28 -24.63 2.12
C ALA A 191 12.37 -26.06 2.67
N THR A 192 12.08 -26.25 3.95
CA THR A 192 12.05 -27.57 4.61
C THR A 192 11.04 -28.51 3.95
N ALA A 193 9.86 -28.01 3.57
CA ALA A 193 8.86 -28.81 2.85
C ALA A 193 9.36 -29.26 1.46
N VAL A 194 10.04 -28.37 0.72
CA VAL A 194 10.62 -28.71 -0.58
C VAL A 194 11.75 -29.72 -0.42
N ASP A 195 12.67 -29.54 0.53
CA ASP A 195 13.75 -30.48 0.81
C ASP A 195 13.21 -31.87 1.16
N THR A 196 12.12 -31.93 1.93
CA THR A 196 11.45 -33.19 2.26
C THR A 196 10.87 -33.87 1.02
N ALA A 197 10.26 -33.10 0.10
CA ALA A 197 9.72 -33.64 -1.14
C ALA A 197 10.84 -34.17 -2.07
N VAL A 198 11.95 -33.44 -2.16
CA VAL A 198 13.15 -33.87 -2.90
C VAL A 198 13.70 -35.17 -2.33
N ALA A 199 13.89 -35.26 -1.02
CA ALA A 199 14.42 -36.46 -0.37
C ALA A 199 13.56 -37.71 -0.66
N ARG A 200 12.23 -37.57 -0.59
CA ARG A 200 11.29 -38.66 -0.93
C ARG A 200 11.36 -39.07 -2.40
N LEU A 201 11.57 -38.11 -3.31
CA LEU A 201 11.71 -38.42 -4.73
C LEU A 201 13.01 -39.18 -5.00
N THR A 202 14.12 -38.74 -4.41
CA THR A 202 15.42 -39.43 -4.53
C THR A 202 15.34 -40.85 -4.00
N GLU A 203 14.74 -41.05 -2.83
CA GLU A 203 14.58 -42.39 -2.24
C GLU A 203 13.76 -43.33 -3.15
N ARG A 204 12.72 -42.82 -3.81
CA ARG A 204 11.93 -43.60 -4.78
C ARG A 204 12.75 -43.99 -6.01
N ILE A 205 13.49 -43.04 -6.58
CA ILE A 205 14.35 -43.30 -7.75
C ILE A 205 15.41 -44.35 -7.40
N ASP A 206 16.07 -44.23 -6.24
CA ASP A 206 17.08 -45.20 -5.79
C ASP A 206 16.48 -46.59 -5.54
N SER A 207 15.23 -46.66 -5.08
CA SER A 207 14.50 -47.92 -4.92
C SER A 207 14.16 -48.55 -6.28
N GLU A 208 13.66 -47.77 -7.23
CA GLU A 208 13.36 -48.24 -8.60
C GLU A 208 14.62 -48.72 -9.34
N GLN A 209 15.75 -48.02 -9.17
CA GLN A 209 17.03 -48.42 -9.75
C GLN A 209 17.53 -49.75 -9.15
N ARG A 210 17.48 -49.90 -7.82
CA ARG A 210 17.83 -51.17 -7.15
C ARG A 210 16.92 -52.31 -7.59
N PHE A 211 15.62 -52.07 -7.63
CA PHE A 211 14.66 -53.07 -8.11
C PHE A 211 14.93 -53.49 -9.56
N THR A 212 15.23 -52.54 -10.44
CA THR A 212 15.56 -52.86 -11.84
C THR A 212 16.87 -53.63 -11.95
N ALA A 213 17.88 -53.29 -11.14
CA ALA A 213 19.15 -53.99 -11.09
C ALA A 213 18.97 -55.43 -10.58
N ASP A 214 18.19 -55.61 -9.51
CA ASP A 214 17.88 -56.91 -8.93
C ASP A 214 17.07 -57.77 -9.92
N LEU A 215 16.05 -57.19 -10.58
CA LEU A 215 15.30 -57.87 -11.64
C LEU A 215 16.20 -58.29 -12.81
N ALA A 216 17.12 -57.43 -13.26
CA ALA A 216 18.05 -57.78 -14.33
C ALA A 216 18.97 -58.94 -13.91
N HIS A 217 19.37 -58.99 -12.64
CA HIS A 217 20.16 -60.07 -12.09
C HIS A 217 19.35 -61.38 -11.99
N GLU A 218 18.12 -61.31 -11.48
CA GLU A 218 17.24 -62.47 -11.32
C GLU A 218 16.77 -63.03 -12.66
N MET A 219 16.56 -62.20 -13.69
CA MET A 219 16.17 -62.64 -15.03
C MET A 219 17.31 -63.28 -15.81
N ARG A 220 18.57 -62.95 -15.50
CA ARG A 220 19.74 -63.53 -16.19
C ARG A 220 19.83 -65.04 -15.96
N THR A 221 19.53 -65.51 -14.77
CA THR A 221 19.59 -66.93 -14.37
C THR A 221 18.59 -67.82 -15.13
N PRO A 222 17.28 -67.56 -15.13
CA PRO A 222 16.30 -68.35 -15.88
C PRO A 222 16.50 -68.22 -17.39
N LEU A 223 16.90 -67.05 -17.90
CA LEU A 223 17.15 -66.87 -19.32
C LEU A 223 18.37 -67.69 -19.78
N THR A 224 19.43 -67.74 -18.97
CA THR A 224 20.57 -68.65 -19.20
C THR A 224 20.14 -70.12 -19.16
N GLY A 225 19.24 -70.48 -18.24
CA GLY A 225 18.65 -71.82 -18.17
C GLY A 225 17.87 -72.19 -19.44
N LEU A 226 17.04 -71.29 -19.96
CA LEU A 226 16.28 -71.49 -21.20
C LEU A 226 17.20 -71.60 -22.42
N VAL A 227 18.23 -70.75 -22.52
CA VAL A 227 19.23 -70.83 -23.60
C VAL A 227 20.00 -72.15 -23.55
N ASN A 228 20.40 -72.60 -22.36
CA ASN A 228 21.06 -73.91 -22.20
C ASN A 228 20.13 -75.07 -22.60
N ALA A 229 18.86 -75.02 -22.22
CA ALA A 229 17.88 -76.03 -22.61
C ALA A 229 17.62 -76.04 -24.14
N ALA A 230 17.61 -74.87 -24.79
CA ALA A 230 17.48 -74.76 -26.24
C ALA A 230 18.71 -75.32 -26.98
N ASN A 231 19.94 -75.02 -26.52
CA ASN A 231 21.16 -75.57 -27.11
C ASN A 231 21.19 -77.10 -27.07
N LEU A 232 20.70 -77.71 -25.98
CA LEU A 232 20.57 -79.17 -25.86
C LEU A 232 19.59 -79.79 -26.86
N LEU A 233 18.68 -79.01 -27.45
CA LEU A 233 17.74 -79.47 -28.47
C LEU A 233 18.27 -79.28 -29.90
N GLU A 234 19.18 -78.32 -30.14
CA GLU A 234 19.83 -78.10 -31.44
C GLU A 234 21.05 -79.00 -31.65
N GLU A 235 21.77 -79.34 -30.59
CA GLU A 235 22.79 -80.40 -30.63
C GLU A 235 22.09 -81.76 -30.62
N ASP A 236 22.23 -82.55 -31.69
CA ASP A 236 21.83 -83.97 -31.81
C ASP A 236 22.56 -84.82 -30.74
N SER A 237 22.19 -84.58 -29.49
CA SER A 237 22.79 -85.15 -28.31
C SER A 237 21.77 -86.05 -27.64
N ARG A 238 22.23 -87.25 -27.27
CA ARG A 238 21.44 -88.36 -26.71
C ARG A 238 20.43 -88.00 -25.60
N PRO A 239 20.61 -86.93 -24.80
CA PRO A 239 19.58 -86.48 -23.84
C PRO A 239 18.28 -85.93 -24.48
N ALA A 240 18.34 -85.32 -25.67
CA ALA A 240 17.16 -84.74 -26.35
C ALA A 240 16.16 -85.81 -26.81
N GLU A 241 16.65 -87.00 -27.21
CA GLU A 241 15.82 -88.16 -27.52
C GLU A 241 15.10 -88.70 -26.27
N LEU A 242 15.76 -88.72 -25.11
CA LEU A 242 15.20 -89.27 -23.87
C LEU A 242 14.03 -88.43 -23.31
N VAL A 243 14.02 -87.12 -23.56
CA VAL A 243 12.91 -86.24 -23.15
C VAL A 243 11.73 -86.34 -24.13
N LYS A 244 12.00 -86.44 -25.44
CA LYS A 244 10.94 -86.66 -26.45
C LYS A 244 10.20 -87.98 -26.22
N ASP A 245 10.90 -89.05 -25.86
CA ASP A 245 10.30 -90.37 -25.55
C ASP A 245 9.37 -90.33 -24.32
N ARG A 246 9.62 -89.43 -23.37
CA ARG A 246 8.81 -89.28 -22.14
C ARG A 246 7.52 -88.48 -22.35
N VAL A 247 7.46 -87.59 -23.34
CA VAL A 247 6.31 -86.69 -23.60
C VAL A 247 5.27 -87.32 -24.54
N VAL A 248 5.67 -88.34 -25.30
CA VAL A 248 4.76 -89.06 -26.23
C VAL A 248 3.98 -90.18 -25.54
N ARG A 249 4.25 -90.47 -24.26
CA ARG A 249 3.49 -91.43 -23.43
C ARG A 249 2.61 -90.69 -22.43
#